data_AF-A0A091EA58-F1
#
_entry.id   AF-A0A091EA58-F1
#
_cell.length_a   1.000
_cell.length_b   1.000
_cell.length_c   1.000
_cell.angle_alpha   90.00
_cell.angle_beta   90.00
_cell.angle_gamma   90.00
#
_symmetry.space_group_name_H-M   'P 1'
#
loop_
_entity.id
_entity.type
_entity.pdbx_description
1 polymer ?
#
loop_
_entity_poly.entity_id
_entity_poly.type
_entity_poly.pdbx_seq_one_letter_code
_entity_poly.pdbx_strand_id
1 'polypeptide(L)'
;QKCLRLNPDVPVWVSKQRILCTLNHSLKDVLNYGLFQPPFHGRSLPTPYLLSPLLSPQFRYKRRVYSQPLLDDKQFAKLHTKANLKKFMEYVQMLNSEKVCRLLEKGLDPNFHDPDTG
;
A
#
# COMPACT_ATOMS: atom_id res chain seq x y z
N GLN A 1 -3.95 -18.06 -7.65
CA GLN A 1 -4.61 -16.93 -8.34
C GLN A 1 -6.11 -17.20 -8.38
N LYS A 2 -6.96 -16.27 -7.91
CA LYS A 2 -8.43 -16.38 -7.96
C LYS A 2 -8.97 -15.25 -8.85
N CYS A 3 -9.90 -15.56 -9.74
CA CYS A 3 -10.57 -14.57 -10.58
C CYS A 3 -11.97 -14.30 -10.01
N LEU A 4 -12.32 -13.03 -9.84
CA LEU A 4 -13.63 -12.60 -9.34
C LEU A 4 -14.21 -11.57 -10.29
N ARG A 5 -15.47 -11.76 -10.67
CA ARG A 5 -16.22 -10.77 -11.45
C ARG A 5 -16.69 -9.67 -10.49
N LEU A 6 -16.17 -8.46 -10.69
CA LEU A 6 -16.58 -7.27 -9.97
C LEU A 6 -17.73 -6.58 -10.72
N ASN A 7 -18.64 -5.95 -9.98
CA ASN A 7 -19.70 -5.13 -10.56
C ASN A 7 -19.18 -3.67 -10.61
N PRO A 8 -19.05 -3.05 -11.80
CA PRO A 8 -18.59 -1.66 -11.91
C PRO A 8 -19.62 -0.63 -11.43
N ASP A 9 -20.90 -1.02 -11.33
CA ASP A 9 -22.00 -0.11 -10.98
C ASP A 9 -22.15 0.09 -9.46
N VAL A 10 -21.35 -0.63 -8.66
CA VAL A 10 -21.34 -0.51 -7.19
C VAL A 10 -20.05 0.15 -6.71
N PRO A 11 -20.07 0.84 -5.56
CA PRO A 11 -18.85 1.38 -4.97
C PRO A 11 -17.76 0.32 -4.78
N VAL A 12 -16.50 0.72 -4.97
CA VAL A 12 -15.31 -0.15 -4.84
C VAL A 12 -15.24 -0.89 -3.51
N TRP A 13 -15.77 -0.30 -2.42
CA TRP A 13 -15.80 -0.96 -1.11
C TRP A 13 -16.70 -2.20 -1.06
N VAL A 14 -17.76 -2.27 -1.85
CA VAL A 14 -18.63 -3.47 -1.99
C VAL A 14 -17.83 -4.61 -2.63
N SER A 15 -17.07 -4.28 -3.68
CA SER A 15 -16.14 -5.23 -4.31
C SER A 15 -15.07 -5.70 -3.32
N LYS A 16 -14.51 -4.80 -2.49
CA LYS A 16 -13.56 -5.16 -1.43
C LYS A 16 -14.18 -6.13 -0.43
N GLN A 17 -15.40 -5.89 0.06
CA GLN A 17 -16.08 -6.79 0.99
C GLN A 17 -16.26 -8.19 0.39
N ARG A 18 -16.72 -8.28 -0.87
CA ARG A 18 -16.89 -9.57 -1.57
C ARG A 18 -15.57 -10.34 -1.69
N ILE A 19 -14.48 -9.64 -2.02
CA ILE A 19 -13.14 -10.25 -2.07
C ILE A 19 -12.74 -10.76 -0.69
N LEU A 20 -12.92 -9.97 0.37
CA LEU A 20 -12.61 -10.38 1.74
C LEU A 20 -13.40 -11.63 2.16
N CYS A 21 -14.70 -11.69 1.88
CA CYS A 21 -15.52 -12.88 2.13
C CYS A 21 -15.01 -14.11 1.35
N THR A 22 -14.53 -13.90 0.12
CA THR A 22 -14.04 -15.01 -0.74
C THR A 22 -12.65 -15.51 -0.37
N LEU A 23 -11.80 -14.61 0.14
CA LEU A 23 -10.46 -14.95 0.62
C LEU A 23 -10.48 -15.47 2.06
N ASN A 24 -11.52 -15.14 2.83
CA ASN A 24 -11.72 -15.60 4.21
C ASN A 24 -10.45 -15.37 5.07
N HIS A 25 -10.23 -16.18 6.10
CA HIS A 25 -9.05 -16.16 6.98
C HIS A 25 -7.69 -16.49 6.29
N SER A 26 -7.61 -16.53 4.95
CA SER A 26 -6.35 -16.78 4.24
C SER A 26 -5.37 -15.60 4.28
N LEU A 27 -5.83 -14.41 4.67
CA LEU A 27 -5.00 -13.20 4.74
C LEU A 27 -4.93 -12.69 6.18
N LYS A 28 -3.72 -12.42 6.66
CA LYS A 28 -3.48 -11.62 7.87
C LYS A 28 -3.69 -10.14 7.56
N ASP A 29 -4.05 -9.35 8.56
CA ASP A 29 -4.21 -7.89 8.47
C ASP A 29 -5.12 -7.46 7.31
N VAL A 30 -6.24 -8.17 7.14
CA VAL A 30 -7.14 -8.10 5.98
C VAL A 30 -7.58 -6.67 5.62
N LEU A 31 -7.71 -5.79 6.62
CA LEU A 31 -8.12 -4.40 6.41
C LEU A 31 -7.06 -3.55 5.69
N ASN A 32 -5.80 -3.96 5.74
CA ASN A 32 -4.65 -3.33 5.08
C ASN A 32 -4.49 -3.73 3.62
N TYR A 33 -5.39 -4.56 3.08
CA TYR A 33 -5.46 -4.83 1.64
C TYR A 33 -6.41 -3.87 0.93
N GLY A 34 -6.16 -3.66 -0.36
CA GLY A 34 -6.98 -2.84 -1.23
C GLY A 34 -6.93 -3.30 -2.68
N LEU A 35 -7.90 -2.83 -3.45
CA LEU A 35 -7.90 -2.94 -4.91
C LEU A 35 -6.90 -1.93 -5.46
N PHE A 36 -5.93 -2.42 -6.21
CA PHE A 36 -4.92 -1.64 -6.87
C PHE A 36 -4.97 -1.91 -8.37
N GLN A 37 -5.05 -0.83 -9.14
CA GLN A 37 -4.88 -0.91 -10.58
C GLN A 37 -3.51 -0.34 -10.95
N PRO A 38 -2.64 -1.11 -11.63
CA PRO A 38 -1.38 -0.58 -12.11
C PRO A 38 -1.59 0.54 -13.13
N PRO A 39 -0.59 1.43 -13.30
CA PRO A 39 -0.61 2.44 -14.35
C PRO A 39 -0.81 1.80 -15.73
N PHE A 40 -1.62 2.43 -16.58
CA PHE A 40 -1.81 2.05 -17.98
C PHE A 40 -1.14 3.09 -18.87
N HIS A 41 -0.24 2.66 -19.76
CA HIS A 41 0.61 3.56 -20.56
C HIS A 41 1.30 4.65 -19.73
N GLY A 42 1.81 4.28 -18.54
CA GLY A 42 2.52 5.20 -17.64
C GLY A 42 1.63 6.19 -16.90
N ARG A 43 0.29 6.14 -17.07
CA ARG A 43 -0.65 7.02 -16.36
C ARG A 43 -1.38 6.24 -15.27
N SER A 44 -1.37 6.78 -14.05
CA SER A 44 -2.28 6.34 -13.00
C SER A 44 -3.70 6.77 -13.33
N LEU A 45 -4.70 6.04 -12.83
CA LEU A 45 -6.08 6.52 -12.90
C LEU A 45 -6.22 7.84 -12.10
N PRO A 46 -6.99 8.81 -12.62
CA PRO A 46 -7.17 10.11 -11.96
C PRO A 46 -7.98 10.01 -10.66
N THR A 47 -8.81 8.97 -10.51
CA THR A 47 -9.71 8.78 -9.37
C THR A 47 -9.45 7.44 -8.67
N PRO A 48 -9.19 7.44 -7.35
CA PRO A 48 -8.92 6.20 -6.60
C PRO A 48 -10.17 5.31 -6.42
N TYR A 49 -11.36 5.83 -6.74
CA TYR A 49 -12.64 5.14 -6.61
C TYR A 49 -13.16 4.55 -7.92
N LEU A 50 -12.52 4.83 -9.05
CA LEU A 50 -12.90 4.26 -10.34
C LEU A 50 -11.90 3.17 -10.68
N LEU A 51 -12.42 1.99 -11.02
CA LEU A 51 -11.64 0.91 -11.61
C LEU A 51 -11.92 0.92 -13.10
N SER A 52 -10.86 0.83 -13.90
CA SER A 52 -11.02 0.72 -15.34
C SER A 52 -11.58 -0.67 -15.65
N PRO A 53 -12.70 -0.77 -16.39
CA PRO A 53 -13.24 -2.07 -16.80
C PRO A 53 -12.31 -2.82 -17.77
N LEU A 54 -11.36 -2.11 -18.40
CA LEU A 54 -10.39 -2.66 -19.33
C LEU A 54 -9.20 -3.36 -18.65
N LEU A 55 -8.96 -3.07 -17.36
CA LEU A 55 -7.81 -3.61 -16.64
C LEU A 55 -8.28 -4.50 -15.49
N SER A 56 -7.57 -5.62 -15.30
CA SER A 56 -7.80 -6.50 -14.15
C SER A 56 -7.17 -5.89 -12.89
N PRO A 57 -7.96 -5.42 -11.91
CA PRO A 57 -7.40 -4.89 -10.67
C PRO A 57 -6.80 -6.02 -9.82
N GLN A 58 -5.77 -5.70 -9.06
CA GLN A 58 -5.07 -6.60 -8.15
C GLN A 58 -5.50 -6.34 -6.72
N PHE A 59 -5.79 -7.38 -5.95
CA PHE A 59 -5.99 -7.25 -4.51
C PHE A 59 -4.65 -7.44 -3.79
N ARG A 60 -4.08 -6.35 -3.25
CA ARG A 60 -2.72 -6.36 -2.68
C ARG A 60 -2.65 -5.60 -1.36
N TYR A 61 -1.59 -5.88 -0.59
CA TYR A 61 -1.27 -5.14 0.63
C TYR A 61 -0.99 -3.67 0.29
N LYS A 62 -1.53 -2.75 1.09
CA LYS A 62 -1.32 -1.31 0.91
C LYS A 62 0.14 -0.98 1.19
N ARG A 63 0.78 -0.36 0.22
CA ARG A 63 2.15 0.13 0.26
C ARG A 63 2.18 1.50 -0.38
N ARG A 64 3.19 2.30 -0.07
CA ARG A 64 3.40 3.60 -0.72
C ARG A 64 3.53 3.39 -2.22
N VAL A 65 2.77 4.17 -2.99
CA VAL A 65 2.91 4.21 -4.44
C VAL A 65 3.96 5.27 -4.76
N TYR A 66 5.05 4.85 -5.39
CA TYR A 66 6.13 5.73 -5.84
C TYR A 66 5.85 6.18 -7.27
N SER A 67 5.90 7.49 -7.53
CA SER A 67 5.75 8.07 -8.87
C SER A 67 6.98 7.84 -9.75
N GLN A 68 8.15 7.70 -9.13
CA GLN A 68 9.43 7.41 -9.78
C GLN A 68 10.19 6.35 -8.97
N PRO A 69 10.98 5.47 -9.61
CA PRO A 69 11.86 4.56 -8.90
C PRO A 69 13.00 5.36 -8.26
N LEU A 70 12.80 5.77 -7.00
CA LEU A 70 13.78 6.56 -6.23
C LEU A 70 14.96 5.72 -5.73
N LEU A 71 14.76 4.40 -5.59
CA LEU A 71 15.69 3.47 -4.93
C LEU A 71 15.79 2.17 -5.71
N ASP A 72 16.98 1.56 -5.72
CA ASP A 72 17.13 0.15 -6.06
C ASP A 72 16.69 -0.77 -4.89
N ASP A 73 16.59 -2.08 -5.15
CA ASP A 73 16.15 -3.06 -4.15
C ASP A 73 17.05 -3.10 -2.90
N LYS A 74 18.36 -2.89 -3.06
CA LYS A 74 19.32 -2.93 -1.93
C LYS A 74 19.16 -1.70 -1.04
N GLN A 75 19.03 -0.53 -1.65
CA GLN A 75 18.77 0.72 -0.96
C GLN A 75 17.41 0.67 -0.26
N PHE A 76 16.39 0.15 -0.93
CA PHE A 76 15.06 -0.04 -0.36
C PHE A 76 15.12 -0.96 0.87
N ALA A 77 15.78 -2.12 0.77
CA ALA A 77 15.94 -3.03 1.90
C ALA A 77 16.69 -2.40 3.08
N LYS A 78 17.75 -1.63 2.81
CA LYS A 78 18.52 -0.91 3.85
C LYS A 78 17.68 0.12 4.59
N LEU A 79 16.77 0.80 3.88
CA LEU A 79 15.89 1.80 4.48
C LEU A 79 14.82 1.17 5.39
N HIS A 80 14.38 -0.06 5.09
CA HIS A 80 13.31 -0.77 5.81
C HIS A 80 13.82 -1.85 6.79
N THR A 81 15.01 -1.66 7.37
CA THR A 81 15.47 -2.51 8.47
C THR A 81 14.65 -2.25 9.75
N LYS A 82 14.50 -3.26 10.63
CA LYS A 82 13.78 -3.13 11.91
C LYS A 82 14.26 -1.91 12.72
N ALA A 83 15.57 -1.68 12.76
CA ALA A 83 16.16 -0.54 13.47
C ALA A 83 15.75 0.82 12.88
N ASN A 84 15.71 0.94 11.54
CA ASN A 84 15.32 2.19 10.89
C ASN A 84 13.83 2.48 11.03
N LEU A 85 12.97 1.45 10.96
CA LEU A 85 11.53 1.58 11.17
C LEU A 85 11.21 2.02 12.61
N LYS A 86 11.87 1.42 13.59
CA LYS A 86 11.77 1.85 15.00
C LYS A 86 12.19 3.30 15.19
N LYS A 87 13.34 3.68 14.62
CA LYS A 87 13.85 5.05 14.67
C LYS A 87 12.90 6.06 14.00
N PHE A 88 12.22 5.67 12.92
CA PHE A 88 11.18 6.48 12.30
C PHE A 88 10.02 6.71 13.27
N MET A 89 9.52 5.66 13.94
CA MET A 89 8.46 5.78 14.94
C MET A 89 8.85 6.66 16.13
N GLU A 90 10.09 6.56 16.61
CA GLU A 90 10.62 7.45 17.66
C GLU A 90 10.56 8.92 17.22
N TYR A 91 10.91 9.23 15.96
CA TYR A 91 10.80 10.58 15.43
C TYR A 91 9.36 11.07 15.31
N VAL A 92 8.42 10.19 14.96
CA VAL A 92 6.99 10.51 14.96
C VAL A 92 6.50 10.82 16.38
N GLN A 93 6.84 9.98 17.35
CA GLN A 93 6.45 10.17 18.76
C GLN A 93 7.02 11.45 19.36
N MET A 94 8.25 11.83 18.99
CA MET A 94 8.89 13.08 19.40
C MET A 94 8.41 14.31 18.61
N LEU A 95 7.44 14.15 17.70
CA LEU A 95 6.96 15.21 16.80
C LEU A 95 8.08 15.87 15.97
N ASN A 96 9.15 15.13 15.67
CA ASN A 96 10.29 15.64 14.92
C ASN A 96 10.02 15.55 13.41
N SER A 97 9.19 16.48 12.93
CA SER A 97 8.73 16.55 11.53
C SER A 97 9.88 16.59 10.53
N GLU A 98 10.96 17.32 10.83
CA GLU A 98 12.12 17.44 9.96
C GLU A 98 12.76 16.07 9.68
N LYS A 99 13.01 15.27 10.73
CA LYS A 99 13.62 13.95 10.56
C LYS A 99 12.67 12.95 9.90
N VAL A 100 11.37 13.04 10.19
CA VAL A 100 10.33 12.25 9.51
C VAL A 100 10.33 12.57 8.01
N CYS A 101 10.25 13.85 7.63
CA CYS A 101 10.28 14.28 6.23
C CYS A 101 11.52 13.80 5.49
N ARG A 102 12.71 13.96 6.08
CA ARG A 102 13.98 13.48 5.48
C ARG A 102 13.98 11.97 5.18
N LEU A 103 13.33 11.15 6.02
CA LEU A 103 13.22 9.71 5.75
C LEU A 103 12.18 9.40 4.67
N LEU A 104 11.07 10.15 4.63
CA LEU A 104 10.05 10.02 3.58
C LEU A 104 10.58 10.44 2.21
N GLU A 105 11.39 11.50 2.13
CA GLU A 105 12.07 11.96 0.92
C GLU A 105 13.08 10.94 0.40
N LYS A 106 13.77 10.25 1.33
CA LYS A 106 14.65 9.11 1.00
C LYS A 106 13.91 7.88 0.49
N GLY A 107 12.58 7.88 0.46
CA GLY A 107 11.78 6.78 -0.08
C GLY A 107 11.34 5.75 0.95
N LEU A 108 11.27 6.09 2.25
CA LEU A 108 10.71 5.20 3.26
C LEU A 108 9.20 5.05 3.02
N ASP A 109 8.69 3.83 3.09
CA ASP A 109 7.26 3.50 3.07
C ASP A 109 6.73 3.57 4.51
N PRO A 110 5.91 4.57 4.87
CA PRO A 110 5.38 4.68 6.22
C PRO A 110 4.24 3.69 6.50
N ASN A 111 3.78 2.91 5.51
CA ASN A 111 2.73 1.92 5.70
C ASN A 111 3.31 0.60 6.25
N PHE A 112 3.72 0.61 7.52
CA PHE A 112 4.18 -0.57 8.25
C PHE A 112 3.55 -0.61 9.65
N HIS A 113 3.60 -1.78 10.29
CA HIS A 113 3.17 -1.97 11.67
C HIS A 113 4.43 -2.06 12.54
N ASP A 114 4.41 -1.40 13.69
CA ASP A 114 5.47 -1.57 14.65
C ASP A 114 5.34 -2.96 15.28
N PRO A 115 6.40 -3.78 15.30
CA PRO A 115 6.28 -5.16 15.75
C PRO A 115 5.93 -5.30 17.23
N ASP A 116 6.13 -4.24 18.04
CA ASP A 116 5.89 -4.27 19.47
C ASP A 116 4.51 -3.66 19.83
N THR A 117 4.02 -2.69 19.06
CA THR A 117 2.79 -1.93 19.36
C THR A 117 1.64 -2.13 18.36
N GLY A 118 1.88 -2.79 17.23
CA GLY A 118 0.89 -3.07 16.19
C GLY A 118 0.71 -1.93 15.20
#